data_AF-A0A2N2G1A8-F1
#
_entry.id   AF-A0A2N2G1A8-F1
#
_cell.length_a   1.000
_cell.length_b   1.000
_cell.length_c   1.000
_cell.angle_alpha   90.00
_cell.angle_beta   90.00
_cell.angle_gamma   90.00
#
_symmetry.space_group_name_H-M   'P 1'
#
loop_
_entity.id
_entity.type
_entity.pdbx_description
1 polymer ?
#
loop_
_entity_poly.entity_id
_entity_poly.type
_entity_poly.pdbx_seq_one_letter_code
_entity_poly.pdbx_strand_id
1 'polypeptide(L)' 'ADILQKELKTNLGTHYIPNPFVGQYQFHTEANIEQTVKMLDFKPRFEMEEGIKAYIPEIIRLYETEVLAK' A
#
# COMPACT_ATOMS: atom_id res chain seq x y z
N ALA A 1 3.19 -5.77 7.75
CA ALA A 1 3.22 -4.30 7.55
C ALA A 1 4.67 -3.81 7.45
N ASP A 2 5.57 -4.64 6.92
CA ASP A 2 6.95 -4.62 7.41
C ASP A 2 7.81 -3.66 6.60
N ILE A 3 7.62 -3.65 5.27
CA ILE A 3 8.27 -2.72 4.35
C ILE A 3 7.91 -1.28 4.72
N LEU A 4 6.63 -1.00 4.96
CA LEU A 4 6.17 0.33 5.35
C LEU A 4 6.79 0.79 6.68
N GLN A 5 6.79 -0.06 7.70
CA GLN A 5 7.39 0.27 9.00
C GLN A 5 8.90 0.50 8.90
N LYS A 6 9.61 -0.31 8.09
CA LYS A 6 11.03 -0.14 7.80
C LYS A 6 11.32 1.20 7.14
N GLU A 7 10.59 1.56 6.09
CA GLU A 7 10.80 2.82 5.37
C GLU A 7 10.47 4.04 6.24
N LEU A 8 9.45 3.94 7.10
CA LEU A 8 9.10 4.98 8.09
C LEU A 8 9.98 4.97 9.35
N LYS A 9 10.89 3.99 9.50
CA LYS A 9 11.74 3.80 10.69
C LYS A 9 10.92 3.69 12.00
N THR A 10 9.85 2.91 11.95
CA THR A 10 8.93 2.68 13.08
C THR A 10 8.92 1.22 13.50
N ASN A 11 8.41 0.95 14.71
CA ASN A 11 8.16 -0.41 15.21
C ASN A 11 6.89 -0.42 16.08
N LEU A 12 5.74 -0.27 15.42
CA LEU A 12 4.41 -0.15 16.05
C LEU A 12 3.72 -1.51 16.21
N GLY A 13 4.30 -2.58 15.67
CA GLY A 13 3.72 -3.92 15.67
C GLY A 13 2.55 -4.05 14.68
N THR A 14 1.75 -5.10 14.82
CA THR A 14 0.53 -5.32 14.02
C THR A 14 -0.51 -5.98 14.90
N HIS A 15 -1.66 -5.33 15.07
CA HIS A 15 -2.80 -5.86 15.81
C HIS A 15 -3.85 -6.36 14.83
N TYR A 16 -4.14 -7.66 14.86
CA TYR A 16 -5.15 -8.27 14.01
C TYR A 16 -6.51 -8.26 14.72
N ILE A 17 -7.55 -7.87 13.99
CA ILE A 17 -8.93 -7.88 14.46
C ILE A 17 -9.76 -8.89 13.63
N PRO A 18 -10.78 -9.53 14.22
CA PRO A 18 -11.65 -10.43 13.47
C PRO A 18 -12.45 -9.65 12.43
N ASN A 19 -12.58 -10.21 11.23
CA ASN A 19 -13.41 -9.61 10.19
C ASN A 19 -14.91 -9.88 10.48
N PRO A 20 -15.76 -8.84 10.54
CA PRO A 20 -17.19 -9.01 10.79
C PRO A 20 -17.98 -9.56 9.59
N PHE A 21 -17.41 -9.59 8.37
CA PHE A 21 -18.09 -10.02 7.15
C PHE A 21 -17.66 -11.42 6.72
N VAL A 22 -18.43 -12.44 7.13
CA VAL A 22 -18.17 -13.84 6.78
C VAL A 22 -18.46 -14.08 5.30
N GLY A 23 -17.45 -14.53 4.54
CA GLY A 23 -17.59 -14.99 3.14
C GLY A 23 -17.34 -13.95 2.05
N GLN A 24 -17.24 -12.66 2.38
CA GLN A 24 -16.94 -11.59 1.41
C GLN A 24 -15.47 -11.19 1.37
N TYR A 25 -14.69 -11.66 2.35
CA TYR A 25 -13.27 -11.34 2.43
C TYR A 25 -12.48 -12.10 1.37
N GLN A 26 -11.76 -11.36 0.53
CA GLN A 26 -10.86 -11.93 -0.44
C GLN A 26 -9.47 -12.10 0.18
N PHE A 27 -8.95 -13.32 0.15
CA PHE A 27 -7.62 -13.66 0.68
C PHE A 27 -6.54 -13.65 -0.42
N HIS A 28 -6.93 -13.73 -1.69
CA HIS A 28 -6.01 -13.74 -2.81
C HIS A 28 -6.52 -12.85 -3.94
N THR A 29 -5.74 -11.83 -4.27
CA THR A 29 -5.99 -10.94 -5.41
C THR A 29 -4.73 -10.83 -6.23
N GLU A 30 -4.83 -11.18 -7.51
CA GLU A 30 -3.78 -11.03 -8.48
C GLU A 30 -4.42 -10.65 -9.82
N ALA A 31 -4.01 -9.51 -10.38
CA ALA A 31 -4.60 -9.00 -11.60
C ALA A 31 -3.99 -9.71 -12.81
N ASN A 32 -4.81 -10.40 -13.61
CA ASN A 32 -4.39 -10.78 -14.95
C ASN A 32 -4.37 -9.54 -15.84
N ILE A 33 -3.18 -9.10 -16.24
CA ILE A 33 -2.96 -7.91 -17.06
C ILE A 33 -2.58 -8.22 -18.52
N GLU A 34 -2.66 -9.47 -18.96
CA GLU A 34 -2.23 -9.87 -20.32
C GLU A 34 -2.94 -9.06 -21.41
N GLN A 35 -4.26 -8.85 -21.26
CA GLN A 35 -5.05 -8.10 -22.23
C GLN A 35 -4.71 -6.61 -22.21
N THR A 36 -4.48 -6.01 -21.04
CA THR A 36 -4.16 -4.57 -20.95
C THR A 36 -2.77 -4.29 -21.50
N VAL A 37 -1.80 -5.19 -21.26
CA VAL A 37 -0.48 -5.13 -21.89
C VAL A 37 -0.62 -5.23 -23.41
N LYS A 38 -1.37 -6.22 -23.93
CA LYS A 38 -1.49 -6.45 -25.37
C LYS A 38 -2.27 -5.36 -26.11
N MET A 39 -3.35 -4.86 -25.52
CA MET A 39 -4.30 -3.97 -26.20
C MET A 39 -3.99 -2.48 -25.96
N LEU A 40 -3.38 -2.15 -24.82
CA LEU A 40 -3.16 -0.77 -24.40
C LEU A 40 -1.66 -0.41 -24.25
N ASP A 41 -0.75 -1.35 -24.53
CA ASP A 41 0.68 -1.24 -24.19
C ASP A 41 0.91 -0.83 -22.72
N PHE A 42 0.02 -1.29 -21.83
CA PHE A 42 0.12 -0.97 -20.41
C PHE A 42 1.39 -1.58 -19.81
N LYS A 43 2.14 -0.76 -19.07
CA LYS A 43 3.35 -1.16 -18.34
C LYS A 43 3.25 -0.70 -16.89
N PRO A 44 3.19 -1.62 -15.91
CA PRO A 44 3.30 -1.26 -14.50
C PRO A 44 4.57 -0.43 -14.28
N ARG A 45 4.42 0.70 -13.61
CA ARG A 45 5.53 1.64 -13.37
C ARG A 45 6.22 1.42 -12.03
N PHE A 46 5.55 0.73 -11.11
CA PHE A 46 6.00 0.53 -9.74
C PHE A 46 5.80 -0.91 -9.33
N GLU A 47 6.83 -1.48 -8.73
CA GLU A 47 6.71 -2.61 -7.83
C GLU A 47 6.33 -2.12 -6.42
N MET A 48 5.95 -3.03 -5.53
CA MET A 48 5.47 -2.68 -4.19
C MET A 48 6.46 -1.84 -3.38
N GLU A 49 7.73 -2.26 -3.33
CA GLU A 49 8.80 -1.59 -2.59
C GLU A 49 9.09 -0.19 -3.15
N GLU A 50 9.19 -0.07 -4.47
CA GLU A 50 9.44 1.20 -5.14
C GLU A 50 8.26 2.18 -4.95
N GLY A 51 7.03 1.67 -5.03
CA GLY A 51 5.82 2.44 -4.76
C GLY A 51 5.76 2.95 -3.33
N ILE A 52 6.05 2.11 -2.34
CA ILE A 52 6.09 2.51 -0.93
C ILE A 52 7.12 3.62 -0.74
N LYS A 53 8.36 3.40 -1.19
CA LYS A 53 9.47 4.35 -1.02
C LYS A 53 9.17 5.70 -1.67
N ALA A 54 8.59 5.70 -2.87
CA ALA A 54 8.21 6.92 -3.58
C ALA A 54 7.11 7.70 -2.85
N TYR A 55 6.23 7.02 -2.11
CA TYR A 55 5.08 7.63 -1.43
C TYR A 55 5.37 8.09 0.01
N ILE A 56 6.43 7.60 0.67
CA ILE A 56 6.80 7.99 2.05
C ILE A 56 6.84 9.51 2.28
N PRO A 57 7.46 10.33 1.40
CA PRO A 57 7.52 11.79 1.63
C PRO A 57 6.14 12.42 1.76
N GLU A 58 5.15 11.91 1.02
CA GLU A 58 3.78 12.41 1.04
C GLU A 58 3.07 12.06 2.36
N ILE A 59 3.28 10.85 2.89
CA ILE A 59 2.77 10.46 4.21
C ILE A 59 3.28 11.39 5.30
N ILE A 60 4.60 11.68 5.29
CA ILE A 60 5.23 12.57 6.28
C ILE A 60 4.66 13.98 6.16
N ARG A 61 4.59 14.52 4.93
CA ARG A 61 4.04 15.84 4.65
C ARG A 61 2.61 15.97 5.17
N LEU A 62 1.74 15.00 4.88
CA LEU A 62 0.34 15.02 5.32
C LEU A 62 0.22 14.98 6.85
N TYR A 63 1.01 14.14 7.52
CA TYR A 63 1.02 14.06 8.98
C TYR A 63 1.40 15.40 9.62
N GLU A 64 2.46 16.04 9.12
CA GLU A 64 2.89 17.36 9.58
C GLU A 64 1.82 18.42 9.35
N THR A 65 1.18 18.44 8.17
CA THR A 65 0.22 19.50 7.81
C THR A 65 -1.18 19.32 8.39
N GLU A 66 -1.63 18.08 8.61
CA GLU A 66 -3.05 17.81 8.96
C GLU A 66 -3.25 17.26 10.36
N VAL A 67 -2.20 16.71 10.98
CA VAL A 67 -2.26 16.11 12.32
C VAL A 67 -1.45 16.93 13.33
N LEU A 68 -0.20 17.29 13.04
CA LEU A 68 0.63 18.06 13.99
C LEU A 68 0.35 19.58 13.99
N ALA A 69 -0.10 20.12 12.85
CA ALA A 69 -0.41 21.55 12.74
C ALA A 69 -1.79 21.92 13.34
N LYS A 70 -2.53 20.96 13.88
CA LYS A 70 -3.78 21.16 14.65
C LYS A 70 -3.49 21.07 16.14
#